data_AF-A0A6L5GP36-F1
#
_entry.id   AF-A0A6L5GP36-F1
#
_cell.length_a   1.000
_cell.length_b   1.000
_cell.length_c   1.000
_cell.angle_alpha   90.00
_cell.angle_beta   90.00
_cell.angle_gamma   90.00
#
_symmetry.space_group_name_H-M   'P 1'
#
loop_
_entity.id
_entity.type
_entity.pdbx_description
1 polymer ?
#
loop_
_entity_poly.entity_id
_entity_poly.type
_entity_poly.pdbx_seq_one_letter_code
_entity_poly.pdbx_strand_id
1 'polypeptide(L)'
;MIELKARGQAAPPARRQVMPIGIPLLLAVFVAVCLIVLSTYAYVTAEADRSRAADHAHRQTAVQNAVNLAEQACAGLDDGRALPDGADWDAQTGELTVAVKTGGVLKAGVRDSGGRHRIVWIKTVPENSGTQDEQTVSGWEQH
;
A
#
# COMPACT_ATOMS: atom_id res chain seq x y z
N MET A 1 77.90 55.13 -37.64
CA MET A 1 77.53 53.94 -38.45
C MET A 1 77.22 52.83 -37.46
N ILE A 2 76.04 52.80 -36.82
CA ILE A 2 74.73 52.34 -37.31
C ILE A 2 74.82 50.94 -37.95
N GLU A 3 74.47 49.90 -37.20
CA GLU A 3 73.20 49.17 -37.40
C GLU A 3 72.85 48.34 -36.16
N LEU A 4 71.79 48.78 -35.46
CA LEU A 4 70.89 47.90 -34.73
C LEU A 4 70.21 46.98 -35.75
N LYS A 5 70.22 45.66 -35.54
CA LYS A 5 69.11 44.84 -36.01
C LYS A 5 68.76 43.73 -35.02
N ALA A 6 67.56 43.89 -34.48
CA ALA A 6 66.90 43.06 -33.53
C ALA A 6 66.17 41.88 -34.20
N ARG A 7 65.64 41.01 -33.34
CA ARG A 7 64.52 40.05 -33.53
C ARG A 7 64.96 38.68 -34.09
N GLY A 8 64.57 37.56 -33.49
CA GLY A 8 63.69 37.38 -32.37
C GLY A 8 63.77 35.94 -31.85
N GLN A 9 63.74 35.81 -30.53
CA GLN A 9 63.44 34.55 -29.87
C GLN A 9 62.00 34.18 -30.22
N ALA A 10 61.85 33.15 -31.05
CA ALA A 10 60.57 32.50 -31.26
C ALA A 10 60.16 31.84 -29.94
N ALA A 11 59.24 32.49 -29.22
CA ALA A 11 58.53 31.85 -28.12
C ALA A 11 57.82 30.60 -28.67
N PRO A 12 57.84 29.46 -27.96
CA PRO A 12 57.05 28.31 -28.37
C PRO A 12 55.57 28.71 -28.43
N PRO A 13 54.80 28.25 -29.42
CA PRO A 13 53.38 28.56 -29.46
C PRO A 13 52.76 28.05 -28.16
N ALA A 14 52.21 28.97 -27.37
CA ALA A 14 51.36 28.62 -26.25
C ALA A 14 50.28 27.70 -26.82
N ARG A 15 50.32 26.41 -26.44
CA ARG A 15 49.24 25.49 -26.73
C ARG A 15 47.99 26.13 -26.14
N ARG A 16 47.15 26.71 -26.99
CA ARG A 16 45.76 27.02 -26.65
C ARG A 16 45.14 25.69 -26.25
N GLN A 17 45.17 25.38 -24.96
CA GLN A 17 44.27 24.41 -24.37
C GLN A 17 42.88 25.00 -24.57
N VAL A 18 42.27 24.65 -25.70
CA VAL A 18 40.82 24.69 -25.83
C VAL A 18 40.35 23.60 -24.88
N MET A 19 40.21 23.92 -23.59
CA MET A 19 39.45 23.06 -22.69
C MET A 19 38.08 22.94 -23.34
N PRO A 20 37.62 21.74 -23.70
CA PRO A 20 36.31 21.58 -24.31
C PRO A 20 35.29 21.80 -23.19
N ILE A 21 34.96 23.06 -22.90
CA ILE A 21 33.94 23.48 -21.92
C ILE A 21 32.61 22.75 -22.17
N GLY A 22 32.36 22.30 -23.41
CA GLY A 22 31.19 21.52 -23.79
C GLY A 22 31.07 20.15 -23.10
N ILE A 23 32.15 19.39 -22.93
CA ILE A 23 32.07 18.03 -22.36
C ILE A 23 31.70 18.04 -20.85
N PRO A 24 32.36 18.80 -19.96
CA PRO A 24 31.99 18.83 -18.55
C PRO A 24 30.63 19.49 -18.32
N LEU A 25 30.25 20.49 -19.14
CA LEU A 25 28.91 21.08 -19.09
C LEU A 25 27.83 20.05 -19.45
N LEU A 26 28.04 19.28 -20.53
CA LEU A 26 27.09 18.25 -20.97
C LEU A 26 26.97 17.12 -19.94
N LEU A 27 28.08 16.74 -19.31
CA LEU A 27 28.10 15.75 -18.24
C LEU A 27 27.37 16.27 -16.98
N ALA A 28 27.56 17.53 -16.60
CA ALA A 28 26.85 18.15 -15.49
C ALA A 28 25.33 18.24 -15.75
N VAL A 29 24.92 18.62 -16.96
CA VAL A 29 23.50 18.63 -17.36
C VAL A 29 22.92 17.22 -17.37
N PHE A 30 23.65 16.23 -17.89
CA PHE A 30 23.21 14.84 -17.89
C PHE A 30 23.01 14.32 -16.46
N VAL A 31 23.97 14.55 -15.56
CA VAL A 31 23.84 14.18 -14.15
C VAL A 31 22.65 14.89 -13.49
N ALA A 32 22.47 16.19 -13.73
CA ALA A 32 21.33 16.94 -13.21
C ALA A 32 19.99 16.36 -13.69
N VAL A 33 19.88 16.04 -14.98
CA VAL A 33 18.68 15.39 -15.54
C VAL A 33 18.46 14.02 -14.92
N CYS A 34 19.50 13.18 -14.79
CA CYS A 34 19.39 11.88 -14.14
C CYS A 34 18.90 12.01 -12.69
N LEU A 35 19.44 12.96 -11.92
CA LEU A 35 19.00 13.19 -10.53
C LEU A 35 17.54 13.65 -10.46
N ILE A 36 17.11 14.54 -11.35
CA ILE A 36 15.72 15.00 -11.40
C ILE A 36 14.78 13.84 -11.74
N VAL A 37 15.11 13.03 -12.76
CA VAL A 37 14.29 11.90 -13.18
C VAL A 37 14.20 10.84 -12.09
N LEU A 38 15.33 10.44 -11.50
CA LEU A 38 15.36 9.45 -10.41
C LEU A 38 14.62 9.94 -9.17
N SER A 39 14.77 11.22 -8.79
CA SER A 39 14.05 11.81 -7.66
C SER A 39 12.55 11.86 -7.91
N THR A 40 12.12 12.21 -9.13
CA THR A 40 10.69 12.28 -9.47
C THR A 40 10.07 10.88 -9.47
N TYR A 41 10.78 9.89 -10.02
CA TYR A 41 10.32 8.51 -10.03
C TYR A 41 10.17 7.96 -8.61
N ALA A 42 11.17 8.17 -7.74
CA ALA A 42 11.12 7.77 -6.35
C ALA A 42 9.96 8.45 -5.59
N TYR A 43 9.69 9.72 -5.86
CA TYR A 43 8.57 10.45 -5.26
C TYR A 43 7.20 9.86 -5.66
N VAL A 44 6.99 9.61 -6.96
CA VAL A 44 5.74 9.02 -7.47
C VAL A 44 5.52 7.62 -6.90
N THR A 45 6.57 6.80 -6.83
CA THR A 45 6.48 5.46 -6.23
C THR A 45 6.16 5.53 -4.75
N ALA A 46 6.81 6.41 -3.98
CA ALA A 46 6.56 6.54 -2.55
C ALA A 46 5.13 6.99 -2.23
N GLU A 47 4.55 7.89 -3.03
CA GLU A 47 3.18 8.35 -2.84
C GLU A 47 2.15 7.27 -3.22
N ALA A 48 2.42 6.52 -4.29
CA ALA A 48 1.62 5.35 -4.67
C ALA A 48 1.67 4.27 -3.58
N ASP A 49 2.82 4.03 -2.96
CA ASP A 49 2.95 3.05 -1.88
C ASP A 49 2.26 3.51 -0.60
N ARG A 50 2.33 4.81 -0.25
CA ARG A 50 1.61 5.38 0.91
C ARG A 50 0.10 5.28 0.76
N SER A 51 -0.43 5.67 -0.40
CA SER A 51 -1.86 5.59 -0.68
C SER A 51 -2.37 4.15 -0.61
N ARG A 52 -1.65 3.20 -1.23
CA ARG A 52 -1.96 1.77 -1.12
C ARG A 52 -1.91 1.27 0.32
N ALA A 53 -0.89 1.65 1.08
CA ALA A 53 -0.77 1.27 2.50
C ALA A 53 -1.93 1.81 3.34
N ALA A 54 -2.34 3.07 3.11
CA ALA A 54 -3.49 3.67 3.78
C ALA A 54 -4.79 2.93 3.45
N ASP A 55 -5.01 2.59 2.17
CA ASP A 55 -6.18 1.82 1.74
C ASP A 55 -6.21 0.43 2.38
N HIS A 56 -5.06 -0.25 2.44
CA HIS A 56 -4.95 -1.54 3.13
C HIS A 56 -5.26 -1.42 4.63
N ALA A 57 -4.73 -0.41 5.31
CA ALA A 57 -4.99 -0.18 6.73
C ALA A 57 -6.47 0.11 7.00
N HIS A 58 -7.11 0.91 6.15
CA HIS A 58 -8.54 1.20 6.25
C HIS A 58 -9.40 -0.04 6.06
N ARG A 59 -9.11 -0.89 5.06
CA ARG A 59 -9.83 -2.15 4.85
C ARG A 59 -9.65 -3.12 6.00
N GLN A 60 -8.43 -3.29 6.51
CA GLN A 60 -8.16 -4.16 7.67
C GLN A 60 -8.92 -3.69 8.92
N THR A 61 -8.93 -2.38 9.16
CA THR A 61 -9.69 -1.80 10.29
C THR A 61 -11.19 -2.04 10.14
N ALA A 62 -11.73 -1.91 8.93
CA ALA A 62 -13.14 -2.16 8.66
C ALA A 62 -13.54 -3.62 8.87
N VAL A 63 -12.71 -4.56 8.42
CA VAL A 63 -12.92 -6.00 8.66
C VAL A 63 -12.83 -6.31 10.16
N GLN A 64 -11.84 -5.78 10.87
CA GLN A 64 -11.72 -5.99 12.32
C GLN A 64 -12.94 -5.46 13.08
N ASN A 65 -13.47 -4.31 12.69
CA ASN A 65 -14.71 -3.78 13.26
C ASN A 65 -15.91 -4.70 13.00
N ALA A 66 -16.01 -5.30 11.82
CA ALA A 66 -17.06 -6.26 11.50
C ALA A 66 -16.92 -7.57 12.31
N VAL A 67 -15.70 -8.04 12.55
CA VAL A 67 -15.44 -9.18 13.46
C VAL A 67 -15.87 -8.84 14.89
N ASN A 68 -15.51 -7.65 15.39
CA ASN A 68 -15.92 -7.23 16.73
C ASN A 68 -17.46 -7.13 16.87
N LEU A 69 -18.16 -6.69 15.81
CA LEU A 69 -19.62 -6.70 15.76
C LEU A 69 -20.17 -8.13 15.75
N ALA A 70 -19.52 -9.05 15.02
CA ALA A 70 -19.91 -10.46 14.99
C ALA A 70 -19.79 -11.12 16.38
N GLU A 71 -18.73 -10.80 17.13
CA GLU A 71 -18.56 -11.26 18.51
C GLU A 71 -19.62 -10.66 19.45
N GLN A 72 -19.93 -9.37 19.32
CA GLN A 72 -21.01 -8.73 20.08
C GLN A 72 -22.37 -9.35 19.78
N ALA A 73 -22.63 -9.70 18.52
CA ALA A 73 -23.84 -10.42 18.13
C ALA A 73 -23.90 -11.82 18.75
N CYS A 74 -22.79 -12.57 18.79
CA CYS A 74 -22.74 -13.86 19.49
C CYS A 74 -23.04 -13.71 20.99
N ALA A 75 -22.47 -12.69 21.64
CA ALA A 75 -22.81 -12.39 23.04
C ALA A 75 -24.27 -11.98 23.22
N GLY A 76 -24.84 -11.24 22.25
CA GLY A 76 -26.26 -10.92 22.21
C GLY A 76 -27.15 -12.16 22.09
N LEU A 77 -26.76 -13.13 21.25
CA LEU A 77 -27.45 -14.41 21.11
C LEU A 77 -27.39 -15.25 22.40
N ASP A 78 -26.24 -15.25 23.09
CA ASP A 78 -26.07 -15.93 24.40
C ASP A 78 -26.99 -15.32 25.48
N ASP A 79 -27.08 -13.99 25.52
CA ASP A 79 -27.87 -13.26 26.52
C ASP A 79 -29.35 -13.08 26.14
N GLY A 80 -29.76 -13.55 24.95
CA GLY A 80 -31.11 -13.33 24.40
C GLY A 80 -31.45 -11.86 24.11
N ARG A 81 -30.44 -11.03 23.85
CA ARG A 81 -30.58 -9.61 23.50
C ARG A 81 -30.77 -9.42 21.99
N ALA A 82 -31.28 -8.25 21.62
CA ALA A 82 -31.33 -7.85 20.22
C ALA A 82 -29.90 -7.78 19.62
N LEU A 83 -29.79 -8.16 18.36
CA LEU A 83 -28.54 -8.08 17.61
C LEU A 83 -28.15 -6.60 17.39
N PRO A 84 -26.84 -6.29 17.33
CA PRO A 84 -26.37 -4.95 17.01
C PRO A 84 -26.75 -4.56 15.58
N ASP A 85 -26.97 -3.27 15.34
CA ASP A 85 -27.32 -2.74 14.02
C ASP A 85 -26.29 -3.16 12.96
N GLY A 86 -26.79 -3.72 11.85
CA GLY A 86 -25.96 -4.22 10.75
C GLY A 86 -25.44 -5.65 10.94
N ALA A 87 -25.89 -6.37 11.98
CA ALA A 87 -25.72 -7.81 12.12
C ALA A 87 -27.07 -8.53 11.95
N ASP A 88 -27.06 -9.64 11.20
CA ASP A 88 -28.21 -10.50 10.97
C ASP A 88 -27.85 -11.96 11.25
N TRP A 89 -28.76 -12.71 11.87
CA TRP A 89 -28.54 -14.07 12.31
C TRP A 89 -29.53 -15.02 11.64
N ASP A 90 -28.99 -16.00 10.91
CA ASP A 90 -29.77 -17.09 10.37
C ASP A 90 -29.59 -18.35 11.22
N ALA A 91 -30.60 -18.63 12.06
CA ALA A 91 -30.63 -19.80 12.91
C ALA A 91 -30.74 -21.13 12.14
N GLN A 92 -31.20 -21.12 10.88
CA GLN A 92 -31.34 -22.34 10.08
C GLN A 92 -29.99 -22.81 9.53
N THR A 93 -29.17 -21.86 9.06
CA THR A 93 -27.84 -22.15 8.51
C THR A 93 -26.73 -22.05 9.55
N GLY A 94 -26.99 -21.39 10.68
CA GLY A 94 -25.99 -21.07 11.67
C GLY A 94 -25.03 -19.97 11.20
N GLU A 95 -25.44 -19.15 10.22
CA GLU A 95 -24.63 -18.05 9.69
C GLU A 95 -25.02 -16.70 10.30
N LEU A 96 -24.00 -15.99 10.78
CA LEU A 96 -24.09 -14.60 11.19
C LEU A 96 -23.51 -13.73 10.07
N THR A 97 -24.25 -12.70 9.69
CA THR A 97 -23.93 -11.82 8.57
C THR A 97 -23.79 -10.39 9.07
N VAL A 98 -22.65 -9.74 8.81
CA VAL A 98 -22.35 -8.37 9.27
C VAL A 98 -21.93 -7.50 8.09
N ALA A 99 -22.55 -6.32 7.94
CA ALA A 99 -22.17 -5.38 6.90
C ALA A 99 -20.79 -4.74 7.17
N VAL A 100 -19.91 -4.72 6.18
CA VAL A 100 -18.59 -4.07 6.31
C VAL A 100 -18.70 -2.63 5.76
N LYS A 101 -18.28 -1.64 6.55
CA LYS A 101 -18.42 -0.21 6.18
C LYS A 101 -17.70 0.19 4.88
N THR A 102 -16.67 -0.55 4.48
CA THR A 102 -15.92 -0.33 3.25
C THR A 102 -16.55 -1.01 2.02
N GLY A 103 -17.76 -1.56 2.17
CA GLY A 103 -18.43 -2.38 1.17
C GLY A 103 -18.23 -3.87 1.44
N GLY A 104 -19.24 -4.66 1.06
CA GLY A 104 -19.27 -6.10 1.25
C GLY A 104 -19.83 -6.54 2.60
N VAL A 105 -19.72 -7.84 2.86
CA VAL A 105 -20.36 -8.52 3.97
C VAL A 105 -19.42 -9.54 4.59
N LEU A 106 -19.32 -9.52 5.92
CA LEU A 106 -18.64 -10.54 6.69
C LEU A 106 -19.65 -11.63 7.08
N LYS A 107 -19.41 -12.86 6.62
CA LYS A 107 -20.14 -14.04 7.03
C LYS A 107 -19.34 -14.79 8.08
N ALA A 108 -19.98 -15.21 9.16
CA ALA A 108 -19.38 -15.99 10.21
C ALA A 108 -20.24 -17.22 10.49
N GLY A 109 -19.63 -18.40 10.52
CA GLY A 109 -20.33 -19.60 10.99
C GLY A 109 -20.29 -19.65 12.50
N VAL A 110 -21.44 -19.71 13.13
CA VAL A 110 -21.59 -19.73 14.58
C VAL A 110 -22.14 -21.09 14.98
N ARG A 111 -21.52 -21.69 16.00
CA ARG A 111 -21.94 -22.97 16.57
C ARG A 111 -22.16 -22.82 18.07
N ASP A 112 -23.23 -23.42 18.58
CA ASP A 112 -23.43 -23.57 20.01
C ASP A 112 -22.42 -24.60 20.56
N SER A 113 -21.66 -24.17 21.57
CA SER A 113 -20.75 -25.01 22.32
C SER A 113 -21.01 -24.87 23.81
N GLY A 114 -21.97 -25.64 24.32
CA GLY A 114 -22.29 -25.69 25.76
C GLY A 114 -23.15 -24.52 26.24
N GLY A 115 -24.08 -24.06 25.40
CA GLY A 115 -24.97 -22.92 25.69
C GLY A 115 -24.32 -21.56 25.42
N ARG A 116 -23.24 -21.54 24.65
CA ARG A 116 -22.58 -20.32 24.16
C ARG A 116 -22.32 -20.41 22.67
N HIS A 117 -22.69 -19.37 21.95
CA HIS A 117 -22.47 -19.19 20.53
C HIS A 117 -21.02 -18.80 20.30
N ARG A 118 -20.30 -19.63 19.56
CA ARG A 118 -18.90 -19.39 19.20
C ARG A 118 -18.73 -19.33 17.70
N ILE A 119 -17.99 -18.33 17.24
CA ILE A 119 -17.58 -18.23 15.84
C ILE A 119 -16.56 -19.32 15.53
N VAL A 120 -16.85 -20.14 14.52
CA VAL A 120 -16.01 -21.27 14.09
C VAL A 120 -15.21 -20.92 12.84
N TRP A 121 -15.79 -20.10 11.95
CA TRP A 121 -15.14 -19.63 10.74
C TRP A 121 -15.65 -18.24 10.38
N ILE A 122 -14.85 -17.50 9.62
CA ILE A 122 -15.18 -16.17 9.12
C ILE A 122 -14.78 -16.10 7.64
N LYS A 123 -15.64 -15.46 6.84
CA LYS A 123 -15.42 -15.21 5.42
C LYS A 123 -15.88 -13.80 5.07
N THR A 124 -15.01 -13.02 4.45
CA THR A 124 -15.39 -11.70 3.94
C THR A 124 -15.76 -11.82 2.46
N VAL A 125 -16.96 -11.39 2.10
CA VAL A 125 -17.49 -11.38 0.73
C VAL A 125 -17.53 -9.91 0.26
N PRO A 126 -16.65 -9.49 -0.67
CA PRO A 126 -16.67 -8.12 -1.17
C PRO A 126 -17.90 -7.86 -2.04
N GLU A 127 -18.41 -6.63 -2.04
CA GLU A 127 -19.62 -6.20 -2.77
C GLU A 127 -19.54 -6.42 -4.29
N ASN A 128 -18.31 -6.43 -4.83
CA ASN A 128 -18.03 -6.65 -6.25
C ASN A 128 -17.47 -8.06 -6.54
N SER A 129 -17.94 -9.10 -5.85
CA SER A 129 -17.48 -10.48 -6.10
C SER A 129 -18.15 -11.12 -7.33
N GLY A 130 -18.05 -10.47 -8.48
CA GLY A 130 -17.92 -11.17 -9.75
C GLY A 130 -16.43 -11.33 -10.02
N THR A 131 -15.87 -12.50 -9.71
CA THR A 131 -14.47 -12.90 -9.98
C THR A 131 -13.36 -12.08 -9.30
N GLN A 132 -12.89 -12.57 -8.14
CA GLN A 132 -11.48 -12.92 -7.83
C GLN A 132 -11.22 -12.92 -6.32
N ASP A 133 -10.60 -14.01 -5.87
CA ASP A 133 -9.97 -14.27 -4.57
C ASP A 133 -10.88 -14.26 -3.32
N GLU A 134 -11.52 -15.42 -3.11
CA GLU A 134 -11.98 -15.87 -1.79
C GLU A 134 -10.78 -15.99 -0.82
N GLN A 135 -10.44 -14.91 -0.13
CA GLN A 135 -9.62 -15.00 1.07
C GLN A 135 -10.47 -15.54 2.22
N THR A 136 -10.63 -16.86 2.24
CA THR A 136 -11.12 -17.59 3.41
C THR A 136 -9.96 -17.67 4.41
N VAL A 137 -10.01 -16.89 5.48
CA VAL A 137 -9.06 -17.04 6.59
C VAL A 137 -9.54 -18.21 7.45
N SER A 138 -9.23 -19.43 7.03
CA SER A 138 -9.42 -20.64 7.85
C SER A 138 -8.20 -20.82 8.74
N GLY A 139 -8.31 -20.43 10.02
CA GLY A 139 -7.21 -20.51 10.96
C GLY A 139 -7.65 -20.36 12.41
N TRP A 140 -8.60 -21.18 12.85
CA TRP A 140 -8.95 -21.33 14.28
C TRP A 140 -9.20 -22.82 14.61
N GLU A 141 -8.27 -23.70 14.25
CA GLU A 141 -8.17 -25.01 14.91
C GLU A 141 -7.33 -24.82 16.18
N GLN A 142 -8.01 -24.79 17.33
CA GLN A 142 -7.36 -24.87 18.64
C GLN A 142 -6.96 -26.33 18.89
N HIS A 143 -5.65 -26.57 19.02
CA HIS A 143 -5.10 -27.73 19.72
C HIS A 143 -5.40 -27.66 21.23
#